data_AF-B6IRK1-F1
#
_entry.id   AF-B6IRK1-F1
#
_cell.length_a   1.000
_cell.length_b   1.000
_cell.length_c   1.000
_cell.angle_alpha   90.00
_cell.angle_beta   90.00
_cell.angle_gamma   90.00
#
_symmetry.space_group_name_H-M   'P 1'
#
loop_
_entity.id
_entity.type
_entity.pdbx_description
1 polymer ?
#
loop_
_entity_poly.entity_id
_entity_poly.type
_entity_poly.pdbx_seq_one_letter_code
_entity_poly.pdbx_strand_id
1 'polypeptide(L)'
;MLGALALGVALRLRTAPGDWRLVPVAGALLLAVFGWAALGALSLVAEKTGEVGWNNRAAEAGAVLRQIGRSLPAFLLGDGWGALVASPAVGNWRVSFTHNAASYFLVKTGVLGFVAATGYLAALLVESWPALRRRADIALAALPSLAVALFLHTSYKYLCFGLLCTVLLLASAGRDDPKD
;
A
#
# COMPACT_ATOMS: atom_id res chain seq x y z
N MET A 1 7.30 7.30 -0.78
CA MET A 1 7.58 6.11 0.05
C MET A 1 9.08 5.92 0.30
N LEU A 2 9.92 5.91 -0.74
CA LEU A 2 11.39 5.80 -0.60
C LEU A 2 12.03 6.89 0.26
N GLY A 3 11.58 8.15 0.15
CA GLY A 3 12.12 9.26 0.95
C GLY A 3 11.82 9.16 2.45
N ALA A 4 10.65 8.67 2.83
CA ALA A 4 10.28 8.48 4.24
C ALA A 4 11.02 7.28 4.86
N LEU A 5 11.26 6.22 4.06
CA LEU A 5 12.05 5.07 4.46
C LEU A 5 13.53 5.44 4.64
N ALA A 6 14.10 6.20 3.70
CA ALA A 6 15.47 6.68 3.77
C ALA A 6 15.69 7.63 4.94
N LEU A 7 14.74 8.54 5.21
CA LEU A 7 14.79 9.45 6.36
C LEU A 7 14.65 8.69 7.68
N GLY A 8 13.74 7.70 7.75
CA GLY A 8 13.57 6.85 8.94
C GLY A 8 14.81 6.01 9.25
N VAL A 9 15.44 5.44 8.23
CA VAL A 9 16.71 4.71 8.36
C VAL A 9 17.84 5.66 8.77
N ALA A 10 17.97 6.83 8.14
CA ALA A 10 19.00 7.82 8.50
C ALA A 10 18.87 8.34 9.94
N LEU A 11 17.65 8.55 10.43
CA LEU A 11 17.37 8.98 11.81
C LEU A 11 17.63 7.86 12.82
N ARG A 12 17.32 6.60 12.49
CA ARG A 12 17.60 5.43 13.35
C ARG A 12 19.09 5.08 13.40
N LEU A 13 19.81 5.29 12.30
CA LEU A 13 21.28 5.10 12.24
C LEU A 13 22.05 6.16 13.04
N ARG A 14 21.47 7.35 13.24
CA ARG A 14 22.02 8.39 14.13
C ARG A 14 21.92 8.05 15.61
N THR A 15 21.00 7.16 16.00
CA THR A 15 20.71 6.85 17.41
C THR A 15 21.10 5.42 17.81
N ALA A 16 21.62 4.62 16.87
CA ALA A 16 22.09 3.26 17.13
C ALA A 16 23.53 3.27 17.66
N PRO A 17 23.84 2.50 18.73
CA PRO A 17 25.20 2.35 19.24
C PRO A 17 25.99 1.42 18.31
N GLY A 18 26.58 1.99 17.26
CA GLY A 18 27.37 1.27 16.27
C GLY A 18 28.06 2.25 15.32
N ASP A 19 29.15 1.82 14.69
CA ASP A 19 29.97 2.66 13.83
C ASP A 19 29.23 2.91 12.50
N TRP A 20 28.32 3.90 12.50
CA TRP A 20 27.44 4.29 11.39
C TRP A 20 28.20 4.61 10.09
N ARG A 21 29.50 4.83 10.19
CA ARG A 21 30.45 4.97 9.08
C ARG A 21 30.55 3.70 8.21
N LEU A 22 30.18 2.53 8.73
CA LEU A 22 30.18 1.26 8.00
C LEU A 22 28.96 1.08 7.09
N VAL A 23 27.87 1.83 7.31
CA VAL A 23 26.67 1.76 6.45
C VAL A 23 26.92 2.24 5.02
N PRO A 24 27.54 3.42 4.78
CA PRO A 24 27.87 3.83 3.41
C PRO A 24 28.91 2.90 2.78
N VAL A 25 29.82 2.33 3.57
CA VAL A 25 30.81 1.34 3.08
C VAL A 25 30.12 0.05 2.65
N ALA A 26 29.20 -0.49 3.45
CA ALA A 26 28.40 -1.66 3.11
C ALA A 26 27.48 -1.39 1.91
N GLY A 27 26.88 -0.20 1.83
CA GLY A 27 26.09 0.23 0.68
C GLY A 27 26.92 0.34 -0.60
N ALA A 28 28.12 0.90 -0.52
CA ALA A 28 29.06 0.98 -1.63
C ALA A 28 29.57 -0.40 -2.06
N LEU A 29 29.85 -1.31 -1.12
CA LEU A 29 30.20 -2.71 -1.39
C LEU A 29 29.05 -3.46 -2.05
N LEU A 30 27.81 -3.29 -1.57
CA LEU A 30 26.64 -3.87 -2.20
C LEU A 30 26.42 -3.32 -3.61
N LEU A 31 26.61 -2.02 -3.84
CA LEU A 31 26.57 -1.43 -5.18
C LEU A 31 27.73 -1.89 -6.07
N ALA A 32 28.92 -2.13 -5.53
CA ALA A 32 30.05 -2.63 -6.30
C ALA A 32 29.84 -4.10 -6.72
N VAL A 33 29.28 -4.93 -5.83
CA VAL A 33 29.04 -6.36 -6.08
C VAL A 33 27.77 -6.59 -6.90
N PHE A 34 26.70 -5.83 -6.63
CA PHE A 34 25.38 -6.03 -7.24
C PHE A 34 24.94 -4.91 -8.18
N GLY A 35 25.75 -3.88 -8.42
CA GLY A 35 25.38 -2.72 -9.24
C GLY A 35 25.00 -3.10 -10.67
N TRP A 36 25.69 -4.07 -11.27
CA TRP A 36 25.36 -4.58 -12.60
C TRP A 36 24.04 -5.32 -12.62
N ALA A 37 23.75 -6.13 -11.58
CA ALA A 37 22.46 -6.77 -11.41
C ALA A 37 21.34 -5.73 -11.16
N ALA A 38 21.64 -4.64 -10.45
CA ALA A 38 20.71 -3.55 -10.22
C ALA A 38 20.40 -2.77 -11.52
N LEU A 39 21.41 -2.49 -12.35
CA LEU A 39 21.22 -1.87 -13.67
C LEU A 39 20.44 -2.80 -14.61
N GLY A 40 20.75 -4.09 -14.61
CA GLY A 40 19.97 -5.11 -15.33
C GLY A 40 18.51 -5.16 -14.87
N ALA A 41 18.27 -5.15 -13.56
CA ALA A 41 16.92 -5.11 -13.00
C ALA A 41 16.17 -3.82 -13.39
N LEU A 42 16.85 -2.66 -13.41
CA LEU A 42 16.25 -1.41 -13.86
C LEU A 42 15.87 -1.46 -15.35
N SER A 43 16.71 -2.05 -16.19
CA SER A 43 16.39 -2.25 -17.62
C SER A 43 15.18 -3.17 -17.80
N LEU A 44 15.11 -4.29 -17.07
CA LEU A 44 13.96 -5.19 -17.09
C LEU A 44 12.68 -4.54 -16.56
N VAL A 45 12.78 -3.70 -15.53
CA VAL A 45 11.65 -2.91 -15.03
C VAL A 45 11.20 -1.89 -16.07
N ALA A 46 12.12 -1.20 -16.73
CA ALA A 46 11.81 -0.23 -17.77
C ALA A 46 11.17 -0.90 -18.99
N GLU A 47 11.70 -2.03 -19.44
CA GLU A 47 11.18 -2.83 -20.55
C GLU A 47 9.78 -3.35 -20.23
N LYS A 48 9.60 -3.98 -19.06
CA LYS A 48 8.26 -4.38 -18.57
C LYS A 48 7.29 -3.21 -18.46
N THR A 49 7.75 -2.05 -17.98
CA THR A 49 6.90 -0.85 -17.87
C THR A 49 6.56 -0.28 -19.25
N GLY A 50 7.45 -0.43 -20.24
CA GLY A 50 7.21 -0.06 -21.64
C GLY A 50 6.20 -0.98 -22.32
N GLU A 51 6.29 -2.29 -22.06
CA GLU A 51 5.43 -3.31 -22.69
C GLU A 51 4.02 -3.38 -22.10
N VAL A 52 3.88 -3.37 -20.76
CA VAL A 52 2.58 -3.55 -20.08
C VAL A 52 2.08 -2.28 -19.36
N GLY A 53 2.81 -1.17 -19.49
CA GLY A 53 2.49 0.08 -18.83
C GLY A 53 2.47 -0.06 -17.31
N TRP A 54 1.55 0.65 -16.66
CA TRP A 54 1.23 0.49 -15.24
C TRP A 54 0.35 -0.75 -14.98
N ASN A 55 0.64 -1.89 -15.62
CA ASN A 55 -0.11 -3.14 -15.50
C ASN A 55 -1.62 -2.96 -15.79
N ASN A 56 -1.96 -2.18 -16.81
CA ASN A 56 -3.34 -1.83 -17.19
C ASN A 56 -4.24 -1.23 -16.09
N ARG A 57 -3.67 -0.71 -14.98
CA ARG A 57 -4.44 -0.16 -13.85
C ARG A 57 -5.37 0.99 -14.22
N ALA A 58 -4.94 1.90 -15.09
CA ALA A 58 -5.78 3.00 -15.56
C ALA A 58 -6.96 2.49 -16.41
N ALA A 59 -6.70 1.51 -17.28
CA ALA A 59 -7.74 0.87 -18.08
C ALA A 59 -8.73 0.09 -17.22
N GLU A 60 -8.24 -0.59 -16.17
CA GLU A 60 -9.06 -1.27 -15.16
C GLU A 60 -9.93 -0.27 -14.38
N ALA A 61 -9.38 0.86 -13.94
CA ALA A 61 -10.16 1.93 -13.32
C ALA A 61 -11.25 2.46 -14.26
N GLY A 62 -10.93 2.64 -15.54
CA GLY A 62 -11.92 3.00 -16.56
C GLY A 62 -13.02 1.95 -16.74
N ALA A 63 -12.68 0.65 -16.70
CA ALA A 63 -13.65 -0.44 -16.75
C ALA A 63 -14.57 -0.43 -15.53
N VAL A 64 -14.01 -0.20 -14.34
CA VAL A 64 -14.79 -0.03 -13.09
C VAL A 64 -15.75 1.16 -13.18
N LEU A 65 -15.27 2.32 -13.62
CA LEU A 65 -16.11 3.52 -13.75
C LEU A 65 -17.25 3.32 -14.73
N ARG A 66 -17.00 2.66 -15.87
CA ARG A 66 -18.07 2.27 -16.81
C ARG A 66 -19.06 1.29 -16.18
N GLN A 67 -18.58 0.32 -15.41
CA GLN A 67 -19.43 -0.67 -14.76
C GLN A 67 -20.35 -0.04 -13.72
N ILE A 68 -19.82 0.76 -12.78
CA ILE A 68 -20.64 1.40 -11.75
C ILE A 68 -21.47 2.57 -12.32
N GLY A 69 -21.00 3.20 -13.40
CA GLY A 69 -21.69 4.30 -14.08
C GLY A 69 -22.90 3.87 -14.91
N ARG A 70 -23.21 2.57 -14.99
CA ARG A 70 -24.35 2.07 -15.78
C ARG A 70 -25.72 2.46 -15.21
N SER A 71 -25.80 2.74 -13.92
CA SER A 71 -27.04 3.17 -13.25
C SER A 71 -26.74 3.87 -11.93
N LEU A 72 -27.66 4.73 -11.47
CA LEU A 72 -27.51 5.43 -10.19
C LEU A 72 -27.37 4.48 -8.98
N PRO A 73 -28.15 3.39 -8.87
CA PRO A 73 -27.95 2.42 -7.78
C PRO A 73 -26.57 1.76 -7.82
N ALA A 74 -26.08 1.38 -9.00
CA ALA A 74 -24.74 0.78 -9.14
C ALA A 74 -23.64 1.78 -8.78
N PHE A 75 -23.82 3.07 -9.09
CA PHE A 75 -22.87 4.11 -8.71
C PHE A 75 -22.84 4.34 -7.19
N LEU A 76 -24.01 4.40 -6.55
CA LEU A 76 -24.11 4.70 -5.11
C LEU A 76 -23.75 3.51 -4.22
N LEU A 77 -24.21 2.30 -4.59
CA LEU A 77 -24.14 1.09 -3.76
C LEU A 77 -23.19 0.01 -4.32
N GLY A 78 -22.72 0.18 -5.55
CA GLY A 78 -21.91 -0.83 -6.22
C GLY A 78 -22.74 -2.04 -6.67
N ASP A 79 -22.02 -3.12 -6.97
CA ASP A 79 -22.56 -4.38 -7.50
C ASP A 79 -22.50 -5.51 -6.46
N GLY A 80 -22.02 -5.22 -5.25
CA GLY A 80 -21.90 -6.18 -4.16
C GLY A 80 -20.66 -7.09 -4.24
N TRP A 81 -20.51 -7.95 -3.23
CA TRP A 81 -19.32 -8.77 -3.01
C TRP A 81 -19.09 -9.84 -4.09
N GLY A 82 -20.17 -10.36 -4.69
CA GLY A 82 -20.11 -11.34 -5.80
C GLY A 82 -19.83 -10.72 -7.17
N ALA A 83 -19.72 -9.40 -7.27
CA ALA A 83 -19.50 -8.72 -8.54
C ALA A 83 -18.16 -9.10 -9.18
N LEU A 84 -18.20 -9.31 -10.49
CA LEU A 84 -17.01 -9.53 -11.33
C LEU A 84 -16.84 -8.33 -12.27
N VAL A 85 -15.60 -7.90 -12.45
CA VAL A 85 -15.21 -6.89 -13.43
C VAL A 85 -14.47 -7.56 -14.59
N ALA A 86 -14.77 -7.18 -15.83
CA ALA A 86 -13.96 -7.56 -16.97
C ALA A 86 -12.66 -6.73 -16.92
N SER A 87 -11.55 -7.34 -16.50
CA SER A 87 -10.30 -6.61 -16.27
C SER A 87 -9.38 -6.68 -17.50
N PRO A 88 -9.02 -5.52 -18.10
CA PRO A 88 -8.04 -5.48 -19.19
C PRO A 88 -6.66 -6.00 -18.79
N ALA A 89 -6.34 -6.02 -17.49
CA ALA A 89 -5.06 -6.51 -16.97
C ALA A 89 -4.92 -8.03 -17.10
N VAL A 90 -6.02 -8.76 -17.28
CA VAL A 90 -6.03 -10.22 -17.46
C VAL A 90 -6.75 -10.62 -18.76
N GLY A 91 -6.62 -9.82 -19.81
CA GLY A 91 -7.21 -10.12 -21.11
C GLY A 91 -8.74 -10.07 -21.14
N ASN A 92 -9.35 -9.14 -20.39
CA ASN A 92 -10.80 -8.96 -20.23
C ASN A 92 -11.54 -10.14 -19.58
N TRP A 93 -10.82 -11.04 -18.92
CA TRP A 93 -11.45 -12.06 -18.08
C TRP A 93 -12.19 -11.43 -16.91
N ARG A 94 -13.27 -12.10 -16.49
CA ARG A 94 -14.11 -11.66 -15.36
C ARG A 94 -13.46 -12.08 -14.05
N VAL A 95 -13.00 -11.11 -13.27
CA VAL A 95 -12.33 -11.33 -11.99
C VAL A 95 -13.06 -10.64 -10.86
N SER A 96 -12.94 -11.17 -9.64
CA SER A 96 -13.60 -10.64 -8.44
C SER A 96 -12.79 -9.55 -7.74
N PHE A 97 -11.60 -9.22 -8.24
CA PHE A 97 -10.63 -8.29 -7.66
C PHE A 97 -10.16 -7.24 -8.67
N THR A 98 -9.58 -6.15 -8.16
CA THR A 98 -8.88 -5.14 -8.95
C THR A 98 -7.53 -4.85 -8.31
N HIS A 99 -6.62 -4.19 -9.03
CA HIS A 99 -5.25 -3.90 -8.61
C HIS A 99 -5.13 -2.66 -7.71
N ASN A 100 -6.24 -2.03 -7.33
CA ASN A 100 -6.29 -0.86 -6.47
C ASN A 100 -7.48 -0.97 -5.51
N ALA A 101 -7.24 -0.68 -4.23
CA ALA A 101 -8.28 -0.74 -3.22
C ALA A 101 -9.48 0.16 -3.54
N ALA A 102 -9.24 1.35 -4.11
CA ALA A 102 -10.29 2.27 -4.49
C ALA A 102 -11.22 1.67 -5.56
N SER A 103 -10.66 1.12 -6.63
CA SER A 103 -11.41 0.49 -7.72
C SER A 103 -12.22 -0.71 -7.23
N TYR A 104 -11.66 -1.49 -6.31
CA TYR A 104 -12.38 -2.61 -5.72
C TYR A 104 -13.55 -2.13 -4.85
N PHE A 105 -13.32 -1.22 -3.90
CA PHE A 105 -14.40 -0.73 -3.03
C PHE A 105 -15.50 -0.07 -3.85
N LEU A 106 -15.16 0.70 -4.89
CA LEU A 106 -16.15 1.26 -5.81
C LEU A 106 -17.03 0.18 -6.47
N VAL A 107 -16.44 -0.92 -6.97
CA VAL A 107 -17.24 -2.03 -7.54
C VAL A 107 -18.10 -2.69 -6.47
N LYS A 108 -17.56 -2.94 -5.27
CA LYS A 108 -18.24 -3.74 -4.25
C LYS A 108 -19.32 -2.97 -3.50
N THR A 109 -19.10 -1.69 -3.24
CA THR A 109 -19.91 -0.90 -2.31
C THR A 109 -20.30 0.48 -2.85
N GLY A 110 -19.90 0.81 -4.08
CA GLY A 110 -20.20 2.09 -4.70
C GLY A 110 -19.47 3.26 -4.03
N VAL A 111 -19.89 4.48 -4.37
CA VAL A 111 -19.31 5.70 -3.79
C VAL A 111 -19.58 5.81 -2.30
N LEU A 112 -20.78 5.41 -1.82
CA LEU A 112 -21.11 5.54 -0.39
C LEU A 112 -20.21 4.67 0.47
N GLY A 113 -20.06 3.40 0.10
CA GLY A 113 -19.16 2.51 0.84
C GLY A 113 -17.69 2.86 0.66
N PHE A 114 -17.28 3.36 -0.52
CA PHE A 114 -15.92 3.87 -0.72
C PHE A 114 -15.60 5.06 0.19
N VAL A 115 -16.52 6.03 0.31
CA VAL A 115 -16.37 7.18 1.22
C VAL A 115 -16.31 6.72 2.67
N ALA A 116 -17.19 5.80 3.09
CA ALA A 116 -17.18 5.25 4.44
C ALA A 116 -15.85 4.52 4.76
N ALA A 117 -15.37 3.68 3.84
CA ALA A 117 -14.09 2.98 3.99
C ALA A 117 -12.91 3.95 4.06
N THR A 118 -12.90 4.98 3.22
CA THR A 118 -11.85 6.03 3.24
C THR A 118 -11.88 6.82 4.54
N GLY A 119 -13.07 7.18 5.03
CA GLY A 119 -13.25 7.86 6.31
C GLY A 119 -12.74 7.03 7.48
N TYR A 120 -13.06 5.73 7.51
CA TYR A 120 -12.55 4.80 8.52
C TYR A 120 -11.01 4.71 8.51
N LEU A 121 -10.40 4.54 7.33
CA LEU A 121 -8.94 4.48 7.21
C LEU A 121 -8.27 5.81 7.61
N ALA A 122 -8.88 6.94 7.28
CA ALA A 122 -8.39 8.25 7.67
C ALA A 122 -8.45 8.46 9.18
N ALA A 123 -9.58 8.12 9.82
CA ALA A 123 -9.74 8.19 11.27
C ALA A 123 -8.68 7.32 11.97
N LEU A 124 -8.53 6.07 11.50
CA LEU A 124 -7.53 5.14 12.02
C LEU A 124 -6.10 5.70 11.92
N LEU A 125 -5.75 6.32 10.79
CA LEU A 125 -4.44 6.95 10.61
C LEU A 125 -4.26 8.14 11.56
N VAL A 126 -5.26 9.00 11.71
CA VAL A 126 -5.21 10.16 12.62
C VAL A 126 -5.00 9.72 14.06
N GLU A 127 -5.76 8.74 14.54
CA GLU A 127 -5.64 8.20 15.89
C GLU A 127 -4.27 7.52 16.11
N SER A 128 -3.77 6.82 15.11
CA SER A 128 -2.50 6.09 15.19
C SER A 128 -1.27 6.99 14.96
N TRP A 129 -1.46 8.22 14.46
CA TRP A 129 -0.37 9.10 14.04
C TRP A 129 0.62 9.43 15.15
N PRO A 130 0.21 9.80 16.37
CA PRO A 130 1.14 10.07 17.46
C PRO A 130 1.99 8.84 17.83
N ALA A 131 1.38 7.65 17.83
CA ALA A 131 2.08 6.39 18.12
C ALA A 131 3.10 6.06 17.03
N LEU A 132 2.72 6.20 15.76
CA LEU A 132 3.62 6.01 14.62
C LEU A 132 4.82 6.98 14.66
N ARG A 133 4.61 8.24 15.09
CA ARG A 133 5.70 9.21 15.24
C ARG A 133 6.64 8.89 16.39
N ARG A 134 6.14 8.33 17.49
CA ARG A 134 6.95 7.93 18.65
C ARG A 134 7.73 6.63 18.39
N ARG A 135 7.17 5.71 17.61
CA ARG A 135 7.75 4.39 17.32
C ARG A 135 8.05 4.19 15.84
N ALA A 136 9.20 4.72 15.42
CA ALA A 136 9.67 4.62 14.04
C ALA A 136 9.82 3.17 13.54
N ASP A 137 10.14 2.22 14.43
CA ASP A 137 10.22 0.79 14.12
C ASP A 137 8.88 0.22 13.66
N ILE A 138 7.77 0.57 14.35
CA ILE A 138 6.46 0.10 13.90
C ILE A 138 6.01 0.85 12.65
N ALA A 139 6.27 2.15 12.55
CA ALA A 139 5.95 2.90 11.34
C ALA A 139 6.63 2.30 10.10
N LEU A 140 7.90 1.87 10.22
CA LEU A 140 8.64 1.20 9.14
C LEU A 140 8.11 -0.20 8.83
N ALA A 141 7.51 -0.92 9.78
CA ALA A 141 6.88 -2.22 9.53
C ALA A 141 5.47 -2.10 8.92
N ALA A 142 4.67 -1.16 9.42
CA ALA A 142 3.26 -1.04 9.07
C ALA A 142 3.02 -0.25 7.78
N LEU A 143 3.69 0.90 7.58
CA LEU A 143 3.40 1.79 6.45
C LEU A 143 3.69 1.16 5.08
N PRO A 144 4.83 0.46 4.85
CA PRO A 144 5.06 -0.19 3.57
C PRO A 144 4.02 -1.29 3.29
N SER A 145 3.68 -2.08 4.31
CA SER A 145 2.65 -3.13 4.21
C SER A 145 1.29 -2.55 3.86
N LEU A 146 0.89 -1.45 4.51
CA LEU A 146 -0.36 -0.75 4.22
C LEU A 146 -0.34 -0.12 2.82
N ALA A 147 0.76 0.50 2.41
CA ALA A 147 0.89 1.10 1.09
C ALA A 147 0.81 0.04 -0.02
N VAL A 148 1.43 -1.12 0.18
CA VAL A 148 1.32 -2.25 -0.77
C VAL A 148 -0.12 -2.76 -0.84
N ALA A 149 -0.79 -2.90 0.31
CA ALA A 149 -2.18 -3.33 0.38
C ALA A 149 -3.16 -2.38 -0.30
N LEU A 150 -2.95 -1.06 -0.18
CA LEU A 150 -3.85 -0.06 -0.73
C LEU A 150 -3.61 0.19 -2.23
N PHE A 151 -2.35 0.19 -2.67
CA PHE A 151 -1.99 0.71 -4.00
C PHE A 151 -1.37 -0.30 -4.95
N LEU A 152 -0.81 -1.41 -4.46
CA LEU A 152 0.06 -2.25 -5.27
C LEU A 152 -0.44 -3.68 -5.48
N HIS A 153 -1.32 -4.20 -4.63
CA HIS A 153 -1.69 -5.61 -4.69
C HIS A 153 -3.21 -5.87 -4.65
N THR A 154 -3.60 -6.90 -5.39
CA THR A 154 -4.98 -7.33 -5.67
C THR A 154 -5.59 -8.20 -4.57
N SER A 155 -4.78 -8.69 -3.62
CA SER A 155 -5.22 -9.55 -2.53
C SER A 155 -5.27 -8.78 -1.21
N TYR A 156 -6.49 -8.56 -0.73
CA TYR A 156 -6.79 -7.95 0.58
C TYR A 156 -6.23 -8.69 1.79
N LYS A 157 -5.55 -9.83 1.60
CA LYS A 157 -4.79 -10.50 2.67
C LYS A 157 -3.82 -9.53 3.35
N TYR A 158 -3.24 -8.58 2.62
CA TYR A 158 -2.35 -7.56 3.18
C TYR A 158 -3.09 -6.40 3.86
N LEU A 159 -4.35 -6.14 3.52
CA LEU A 159 -5.18 -5.17 4.26
C LEU A 159 -5.47 -5.69 5.67
N CYS A 160 -5.83 -6.97 5.79
CA CYS A 160 -6.01 -7.61 7.09
C CYS A 160 -4.73 -7.54 7.93
N PHE A 161 -3.57 -7.78 7.31
CA PHE A 161 -2.27 -7.63 7.99
C PHE A 161 -2.00 -6.18 8.43
N GLY A 162 -2.23 -5.20 7.55
CA GLY A 162 -2.08 -3.78 7.88
C GLY A 162 -3.01 -3.33 9.01
N LEU A 163 -4.27 -3.78 9.00
CA LEU A 163 -5.23 -3.51 10.06
C LEU A 163 -4.82 -4.17 11.38
N LEU A 164 -4.34 -5.42 11.34
CA LEU A 164 -3.79 -6.11 12.51
C LEU A 164 -2.60 -5.35 13.10
N CYS A 165 -1.67 -4.87 12.28
CA CYS A 165 -0.56 -4.04 12.76
C CYS A 165 -1.05 -2.76 13.41
N THR A 166 -2.09 -2.12 12.89
CA THR A 166 -2.64 -0.90 13.48
C THR A 166 -3.43 -1.16 14.77
N VAL A 167 -4.18 -2.25 14.85
CA VAL A 167 -4.84 -2.66 16.11
C VAL A 167 -3.80 -2.98 17.18
N LEU A 168 -2.72 -3.68 16.82
CA LEU A 168 -1.61 -3.95 17.73
C LEU A 168 -0.90 -2.66 18.18
N LEU A 169 -0.79 -1.66 17.30
CA LEU A 169 -0.28 -0.32 17.64
C LEU A 169 -1.15 0.37 18.70
N LEU A 170 -2.46 0.46 18.45
CA LEU A 170 -3.40 1.08 19.38
C LEU A 170 -3.41 0.35 20.73
N ALA A 171 -3.39 -0.99 20.72
CA ALA A 171 -3.32 -1.80 21.93
C ALA A 171 -2.01 -1.62 22.70
N SER A 172 -0.88 -1.39 22.01
CA SER A 172 0.41 -1.12 22.65
C SER A 172 0.49 0.29 23.23
N ALA A 173 -0.12 1.29 22.59
CA ALA A 173 -0.12 2.67 23.06
C ALA A 173 -0.94 2.87 24.35
N GLY A 174 -1.93 2.03 24.60
CA GLY A 174 -2.71 2.04 25.85
C GLY A 174 -1.97 1.45 27.06
N ARG A 175 -0.81 0.81 26.88
CA ARG A 175 -0.01 0.23 27.98
C ARG A 175 1.03 1.19 28.57
N ASP A 176 1.29 2.31 27.91
CA ASP A 176 2.28 3.29 28.34
C ASP A 176 1.66 4.47 29.13
N ASP A 177 0.38 4.38 29.53
CA ASP A 177 -0.25 5.42 30.37
C ASP A 177 0.20 5.22 31.84
N PRO A 178 0.91 6.18 32.47
CA PRO A 178 1.53 6.00 33.81
C PRO A 178 0.54 6.01 34.99
N LYS A 179 -0.73 5.63 34.78
CA LYS A 179 -1.79 5.72 35.79
C LYS A 179 -2.10 4.41 36.52
N ASP A 180 -1.28 3.37 36.33
CA ASP A 180 -1.28 2.14 37.14
C ASP A 180 -0.04 2.08 38.05
#